data_AF-A0A255UPP6-F1
#
_entry.id   AF-A0A255UPP6-F1
#
_cell.length_a   1.000
_cell.length_b   1.000
_cell.length_c   1.000
_cell.angle_alpha   90.00
_cell.angle_beta   90.00
_cell.angle_gamma   90.00
#
_symmetry.space_group_name_H-M   'P 1'
#
loop_
_entity.id
_entity.type
_entity.pdbx_description
1 polymer ?
#
loop_
_entity_poly.entity_id
_entity_poly.type
_entity_poly.pdbx_seq_one_letter_code
_entity_poly.pdbx_strand_id
1 'polypeptide(L)'
;MKAFRILSLLFFLSLTTLVMAQKYEVDCLVGPEIKATPVEKPTEYDGSRTVLYIANGTLVDVVGRTVTGPDGRTASHFGDVGDSVDVRQIKGIIHYDGRRYLVEARWLKFADENPPSATDRFASDNFRPRLQLTSWLAMPHLDVHSASTRMLYSRWLPFMALLLMLLAVWMTLRTRFLVLSALPFFAAVGIVIYMALMIDWDALWWCNPDYVGIENAIVGIIPVALFMALALMYLLCVTTFIKAPLLIWPLVIGYILQWPAMLVSAHFTGSIWPALLVCYGIPVLINGLRLRLYGVVMTLVTLVAIHTFVVALATVVQVSLWIMMAMALASPLIAFLLSTIIGKYQHTKNGRWVLRNGKWVYVYD
;
A
#
# COMPACT_ATOMS: atom_id res chain seq x y z
N MET A 1 29.42 14.78 51.62
CA MET A 1 29.69 14.89 50.17
C MET A 1 29.54 13.58 49.39
N LYS A 2 30.09 12.43 49.83
CA LYS A 2 29.93 11.13 49.12
C LYS A 2 28.49 10.62 49.06
N ALA A 3 27.74 10.71 50.15
CA ALA A 3 26.33 10.31 50.21
C ALA A 3 25.43 11.11 49.26
N PHE A 4 25.65 12.43 49.15
CA PHE A 4 24.92 13.29 48.21
C PHE A 4 25.21 12.92 46.75
N ARG A 5 26.46 12.61 46.39
CA ARG A 5 26.80 12.11 45.05
C ARG A 5 26.13 10.77 44.72
N ILE A 6 26.05 9.85 45.67
CA ILE A 6 25.38 8.55 45.49
C ILE A 6 23.87 8.74 45.36
N LEU A 7 23.26 9.61 46.19
CA LEU A 7 21.84 9.98 46.09
C LEU A 7 21.51 10.69 44.79
N SER A 8 22.35 11.62 44.32
CA SER A 8 22.17 12.26 43.02
C SER A 8 22.33 11.24 41.88
N LEU A 9 23.30 10.32 41.94
CA LEU A 9 23.45 9.27 40.94
C LEU A 9 22.27 8.30 40.93
N LEU A 10 21.77 7.88 42.09
CA LEU A 10 20.56 7.05 42.21
C LEU A 10 19.33 7.82 41.75
N PHE A 11 19.24 9.12 42.05
CA PHE A 11 18.17 9.99 41.58
C PHE A 11 18.23 10.15 40.06
N PHE A 12 19.39 10.39 39.46
CA PHE A 12 19.58 10.47 38.02
C PHE A 12 19.39 9.11 37.32
N LEU A 13 19.80 7.99 37.93
CA LEU A 13 19.48 6.65 37.44
C LEU A 13 17.97 6.37 37.54
N SER A 14 17.32 6.82 38.61
CA SER A 14 15.87 6.72 38.76
C SER A 14 15.13 7.65 37.79
N LEU A 15 15.73 8.79 37.44
CA LEU A 15 15.21 9.77 36.48
C LEU A 15 15.37 9.28 35.03
N THR A 16 16.43 8.54 34.71
CA THR A 16 16.60 7.87 33.41
C THR A 16 15.73 6.62 33.28
N THR A 17 15.42 5.91 34.39
CA THR A 17 14.32 4.91 34.39
C THR A 17 12.94 5.58 34.37
N LEU A 18 12.85 6.87 34.69
CA LEU A 18 11.69 7.76 34.49
C LEU A 18 11.70 8.47 33.12
N VAL A 19 12.37 7.92 32.11
CA VAL A 19 11.77 7.99 30.76
C VAL A 19 10.49 7.16 30.86
N MET A 20 9.42 7.78 31.38
CA MET A 20 8.25 7.05 31.86
C MET A 20 7.77 6.13 30.76
N ALA A 21 7.76 4.83 31.06
CA ALA A 21 6.96 3.90 30.30
C ALA A 21 5.56 4.49 30.21
N GLN A 22 5.12 4.75 28.99
CA GLN A 22 3.78 5.24 28.73
C GLN A 22 2.94 4.03 28.37
N LYS A 23 1.73 3.98 28.91
CA LYS A 23 0.81 2.90 28.63
C LYS A 23 0.16 3.12 27.27
N TYR A 24 0.19 2.10 26.43
CA TYR A 24 -0.51 2.08 25.16
C TYR A 24 -1.37 0.83 25.08
N GLU A 25 -2.53 0.97 24.46
CA GLU A 25 -3.38 -0.15 24.08
C GLU A 25 -2.97 -0.60 22.67
N VAL A 26 -2.77 -1.92 22.50
CA VAL A 26 -2.60 -2.50 21.16
C VAL A 26 -3.93 -2.42 20.42
N ASP A 27 -3.96 -1.63 19.34
CA ASP A 27 -5.14 -1.37 18.51
C ASP A 27 -4.77 -1.50 17.02
N CYS A 28 -4.52 -2.74 16.60
CA CYS A 28 -4.23 -3.08 15.20
C CYS A 28 -5.52 -3.08 14.38
N LEU A 29 -5.65 -2.16 13.41
CA LEU A 29 -6.87 -2.04 12.61
C LEU A 29 -6.95 -3.06 11.45
N VAL A 30 -5.85 -3.73 11.13
CA VAL A 30 -5.72 -4.64 9.99
C VAL A 30 -5.75 -6.13 10.38
N GLY A 31 -5.68 -6.44 11.67
CA GLY A 31 -5.63 -7.82 12.17
C GLY A 31 -5.95 -7.92 13.66
N PRO A 32 -6.12 -9.14 14.19
CA PRO A 32 -6.44 -9.36 15.61
C PRO A 32 -5.25 -9.11 16.54
N GLU A 33 -4.03 -9.07 15.99
CA GLU A 33 -2.78 -9.05 16.73
C GLU A 33 -1.77 -8.13 16.05
N ILE A 34 -0.84 -7.60 16.84
CA ILE A 34 0.35 -6.88 16.35
C ILE A 34 1.57 -7.81 16.40
N LYS A 35 2.41 -7.72 15.36
CA LYS A 35 3.69 -8.42 15.30
C LYS A 35 4.74 -7.65 16.10
N ALA A 36 5.39 -8.33 17.03
CA ALA A 36 6.44 -7.80 17.90
C ALA A 36 7.77 -8.54 17.67
N THR A 37 8.84 -7.80 17.37
CA THR A 37 10.17 -8.37 17.09
C THR A 37 11.16 -8.05 18.21
N PRO A 38 11.98 -9.00 18.69
CA PRO A 38 12.94 -8.70 19.76
C PRO A 38 13.92 -7.59 19.34
N VAL A 39 14.15 -6.61 20.22
CA VAL A 39 15.09 -5.49 19.95
C VAL A 39 16.51 -5.99 19.67
N GLU A 40 16.92 -7.09 20.30
CA GLU A 40 18.26 -7.68 20.18
C GLU A 40 18.53 -8.32 18.80
N LYS A 41 17.48 -8.62 18.03
CA LYS A 41 17.56 -9.19 16.67
C LYS A 41 16.60 -8.44 15.72
N PRO A 42 16.92 -7.19 15.35
CA PRO A 42 15.98 -6.31 14.64
C PRO A 42 15.76 -6.68 13.16
N THR A 43 16.60 -7.53 12.55
CA THR A 43 16.54 -7.84 11.11
C THR A 43 15.44 -8.83 10.76
N GLU A 44 14.73 -8.57 9.64
CA GLU A 44 13.58 -9.36 9.14
C GLU A 44 13.95 -10.70 8.48
N TYR A 45 15.21 -10.90 8.11
CA TYR A 45 15.58 -11.90 7.09
C TYR A 45 16.25 -13.19 7.58
N ASP A 46 16.47 -13.40 8.89
CA ASP A 46 17.34 -14.50 9.36
C ASP A 46 16.63 -15.85 9.67
N GLY A 47 15.38 -16.06 9.22
CA GLY A 47 14.70 -17.37 9.25
C GLY A 47 14.53 -18.07 10.61
N SER A 48 15.02 -17.48 11.71
CA SER A 48 15.14 -18.06 13.05
C SER A 48 14.29 -17.33 14.09
N ARG A 49 13.34 -16.49 13.66
CA ARG A 49 12.61 -15.57 14.55
C ARG A 49 11.61 -16.30 15.46
N THR A 50 11.73 -16.03 16.76
CA THR A 50 10.59 -16.03 17.69
C THR A 50 9.88 -14.69 17.54
N VAL A 51 8.95 -14.58 16.57
CA VAL A 51 8.04 -13.43 16.48
C VAL A 51 6.99 -13.60 17.57
N LEU A 52 6.79 -12.56 18.37
CA LEU A 52 5.71 -12.54 19.35
C LEU A 52 4.50 -11.86 18.73
N TYR A 53 3.33 -12.43 18.95
CA TYR A 53 2.06 -11.83 18.56
C TYR A 53 1.35 -11.35 19.82
N ILE A 54 0.97 -10.08 19.85
CA ILE A 54 0.28 -9.45 20.99
C ILE A 54 -1.14 -9.09 20.54
N ALA A 55 -2.15 -9.58 21.26
CA ALA A 55 -3.55 -9.38 20.90
C ALA A 55 -4.01 -7.93 21.08
N ASN A 56 -4.96 -7.50 20.24
CA ASN A 56 -5.65 -6.23 20.41
C ASN A 56 -6.32 -6.11 21.79
N GLY A 57 -6.35 -4.90 22.34
CA GLY A 57 -6.81 -4.61 23.70
C GLY A 57 -5.78 -4.89 24.80
N THR A 58 -4.62 -5.47 24.45
CA THR A 58 -3.53 -5.66 25.42
C THR A 58 -2.88 -4.32 25.74
N LEU A 59 -2.73 -4.00 27.02
CA LEU A 59 -1.98 -2.84 27.48
C LEU A 59 -0.48 -3.18 27.52
N VAL A 60 0.33 -2.32 26.90
CA VAL A 60 1.79 -2.46 26.81
C VAL A 60 2.49 -1.19 27.27
N ASP A 61 3.65 -1.38 27.89
CA ASP A 61 4.50 -0.29 28.34
C ASP A 61 5.46 0.13 27.23
N VAL A 62 5.22 1.30 26.63
CA VAL A 62 6.10 1.89 25.62
C VAL A 62 7.20 2.69 26.31
N VAL A 63 8.42 2.17 26.22
CA VAL A 63 9.62 2.78 26.83
C VAL A 63 10.39 3.67 25.85
N GLY A 64 10.16 3.51 24.53
CA GLY A 64 10.94 4.17 23.49
C GLY A 64 10.18 4.36 22.18
N ARG A 65 10.62 5.34 21.38
CA ARG A 65 10.30 5.49 19.95
C ARG A 65 11.60 5.31 19.18
N THR A 66 11.57 4.58 18.08
CA THR A 66 12.71 4.43 17.16
C THR A 66 12.23 4.41 15.72
N VAL A 67 13.11 4.79 14.79
CA VAL A 67 12.87 4.65 13.35
C VAL A 67 13.87 3.62 12.83
N THR A 68 13.35 2.50 12.33
CA THR A 68 14.17 1.36 11.91
C THR A 68 13.95 1.09 10.42
N GLY A 69 15.04 1.13 9.64
CA GLY A 69 15.00 0.83 8.21
C GLY A 69 14.74 -0.67 7.93
N PRO A 70 14.51 -1.04 6.65
CA PRO A 70 14.29 -2.44 6.25
C PRO A 70 15.46 -3.37 6.60
N ASP A 71 16.66 -2.81 6.75
CA ASP A 71 17.90 -3.49 7.13
C ASP A 71 18.07 -3.66 8.66
N GLY A 72 17.07 -3.28 9.46
CA GLY A 72 17.11 -3.38 10.91
C GLY A 72 18.01 -2.33 11.59
N ARG A 73 18.59 -1.39 10.82
CA ARG A 73 19.43 -0.32 11.37
C ARG A 73 18.58 0.88 11.77
N THR A 74 18.95 1.51 12.88
CA THR A 74 18.37 2.79 13.31
C THR A 74 18.75 3.88 12.32
N ALA A 75 17.75 4.50 11.69
CA ALA A 75 17.96 5.68 10.86
C ALA A 75 18.10 6.90 11.78
N SER A 76 19.21 7.65 11.66
CA SER A 76 19.45 8.85 12.46
C SER A 76 18.57 10.00 11.98
N HIS A 77 17.80 10.55 12.91
CA HIS A 77 16.79 11.59 12.77
C HIS A 77 17.37 13.02 12.59
N PHE A 78 18.44 13.22 11.81
CA PHE A 78 19.00 14.56 11.57
C PHE A 78 18.70 15.05 10.14
N GLY A 79 17.51 15.60 10.01
CA GLY A 79 17.04 16.37 8.87
C GLY A 79 15.64 16.88 9.19
N ASP A 80 15.50 18.18 9.39
CA ASP A 80 14.23 18.84 9.68
C ASP A 80 13.14 18.44 8.68
N VAL A 81 11.93 18.19 9.22
CA VAL A 81 10.66 18.05 8.50
C VAL A 81 10.54 16.85 7.54
N GLY A 82 9.77 15.84 7.96
CA GLY A 82 8.80 15.15 7.10
C GLY A 82 9.26 14.30 5.90
N ASP A 83 10.55 14.23 5.58
CA ASP A 83 10.99 13.62 4.32
C ASP A 83 11.64 12.22 4.51
N SER A 84 11.02 11.23 3.87
CA SER A 84 11.52 9.87 3.51
C SER A 84 11.26 8.66 4.43
N VAL A 85 10.66 8.81 5.61
CA VAL A 85 10.41 7.65 6.49
C VAL A 85 9.07 6.98 6.16
N ASP A 86 9.10 5.72 5.72
CA ASP A 86 7.88 4.89 5.60
C ASP A 86 7.26 4.73 7.00
N VAL A 87 5.96 4.91 7.12
CA VAL A 87 5.22 4.82 8.38
C VAL A 87 5.41 3.49 9.09
N ARG A 88 5.68 2.42 8.34
CA ARG A 88 6.00 1.10 8.89
C ARG A 88 7.37 1.06 9.60
N GLN A 89 8.25 2.01 9.32
CA GLN A 89 9.56 2.15 9.96
C GLN A 89 9.50 2.85 11.31
N ILE A 90 8.42 3.59 11.60
CA ILE A 90 8.19 4.19 12.92
C ILE A 90 7.79 3.06 13.88
N LYS A 91 8.67 2.74 14.82
CA LYS A 91 8.48 1.65 15.79
C LYS A 91 8.40 2.17 17.22
N GLY A 92 7.51 1.58 18.00
CA GLY A 92 7.51 1.64 19.46
C GLY A 92 8.40 0.55 20.04
N ILE A 93 9.22 0.91 21.03
CA ILE A 93 9.93 -0.05 21.87
C ILE A 93 9.02 -0.34 23.06
N ILE A 94 8.45 -1.54 23.09
CA ILE A 94 7.58 -2.01 24.17
C ILE A 94 8.36 -2.90 25.14
N HIS A 95 7.99 -2.84 26.41
CA HIS A 95 8.37 -3.83 27.40
C HIS A 95 7.19 -4.80 27.58
N TYR A 96 7.41 -6.08 27.28
CA TYR A 96 6.40 -7.13 27.39
C TYR A 96 7.07 -8.41 27.90
N ASP A 97 6.47 -9.05 28.92
CA ASP A 97 6.97 -10.30 29.52
C ASP A 97 8.48 -10.29 29.87
N GLY A 98 8.93 -9.20 30.49
CA GLY A 98 10.34 -9.02 30.92
C GLY A 98 11.35 -8.78 29.80
N ARG A 99 10.90 -8.62 28.54
CA ARG A 99 11.76 -8.39 27.37
C ARG A 99 11.32 -7.17 26.57
N ARG A 100 12.23 -6.64 25.73
CA ARG A 100 11.95 -5.51 24.86
C ARG A 100 11.67 -5.96 23.42
N TYR A 101 10.59 -5.45 22.86
CA TYR A 101 10.21 -5.71 21.49
C TYR A 101 9.98 -4.41 20.70
N LEU A 102 10.16 -4.50 19.39
CA LEU A 102 9.79 -3.48 18.41
C LEU A 102 8.42 -3.84 17.84
N VAL A 103 7.55 -2.86 17.81
CA VAL A 103 6.20 -2.94 17.21
C VAL A 103 5.95 -1.71 16.36
N GLU A 104 5.11 -1.80 15.33
CA GLU A 104 4.72 -0.62 14.55
C GLU A 104 3.95 0.39 15.41
N ALA A 105 4.41 1.63 15.45
CA ALA A 105 3.86 2.66 16.34
C ALA A 105 2.40 3.01 16.00
N ARG A 106 2.02 2.93 14.72
CA ARG A 106 0.68 3.24 14.22
C ARG A 106 -0.46 2.35 14.77
N TRP A 107 -0.10 1.24 15.42
CA TRP A 107 -1.06 0.31 16.04
C TRP A 107 -1.04 0.42 17.57
N LEU A 108 -0.39 1.43 18.12
CA LEU A 108 -0.33 1.72 19.55
C LEU A 108 -1.19 2.95 19.85
N LYS A 109 -2.34 2.71 20.47
CA LYS A 109 -3.24 3.77 20.90
C LYS A 109 -2.85 4.27 22.29
N PHE A 110 -2.65 5.57 22.45
CA PHE A 110 -2.33 6.15 23.76
C PHE A 110 -3.45 5.85 24.76
N ALA A 111 -3.11 5.25 25.90
CA ALA A 111 -4.10 4.83 26.89
C ALA A 111 -4.45 5.95 27.88
N ASP A 112 -5.70 5.97 28.34
CA ASP A 112 -6.20 6.95 29.32
C ASP A 112 -5.57 6.75 30.72
N GLU A 113 -4.90 5.62 30.96
CA GLU A 113 -4.22 5.30 32.23
C GLU A 113 -2.92 6.10 32.45
N ASN A 114 -2.48 6.85 31.44
CA ASN A 114 -1.33 7.73 31.59
C ASN A 114 -1.67 8.94 32.47
N PRO A 115 -0.69 9.51 33.20
CA PRO A 115 -0.93 10.72 33.98
C PRO A 115 -1.36 11.87 33.05
N PRO A 116 -2.22 12.81 33.49
CA PRO A 116 -2.72 13.90 32.65
C PRO A 116 -1.63 14.81 32.04
N SER A 117 -0.43 14.80 32.62
CA SER A 117 0.75 15.54 32.13
C SER A 117 1.53 14.80 31.05
N ALA A 118 1.22 13.53 30.77
CA ALA A 118 1.90 12.75 29.74
C ALA A 118 1.34 13.12 28.37
N THR A 119 2.23 13.58 27.48
CA THR A 119 1.93 13.78 26.07
C THR A 119 2.24 12.50 25.30
N ASP A 120 1.33 12.08 24.42
CA ASP A 120 1.54 10.93 23.54
C ASP A 120 2.85 11.09 22.75
N ARG A 121 3.71 10.08 22.86
CA ARG A 121 5.02 9.99 22.21
C ARG A 121 4.95 10.02 20.70
N PHE A 122 3.82 9.62 20.12
CA PHE A 122 3.61 9.53 18.68
C PHE A 122 2.67 10.61 18.15
N ALA A 123 2.20 11.56 18.98
CA ALA A 123 1.23 12.58 18.56
C ALA A 123 1.70 13.46 17.38
N SER A 124 3.02 13.69 17.27
CA SER A 124 3.61 14.46 16.17
C SER A 124 3.89 13.63 14.91
N ASP A 125 3.80 12.30 14.99
CA ASP A 125 4.07 11.42 13.85
C ASP A 125 2.90 11.45 12.87
N ASN A 126 3.22 11.55 11.58
CA ASN A 126 2.22 11.44 10.52
C ASN A 126 2.26 10.03 9.94
N PHE A 127 1.25 9.22 10.23
CA PHE A 127 1.18 7.83 9.78
C PHE A 127 0.64 7.66 8.36
N ARG A 128 0.75 8.69 7.50
CA ARG A 128 0.43 8.56 6.07
C ARG A 128 1.56 7.84 5.30
N PRO A 129 1.28 6.77 4.52
CA PRO A 129 2.34 5.95 3.92
C PRO A 129 3.14 6.60 2.78
N ARG A 130 2.64 7.69 2.17
CA ARG A 130 3.33 8.37 1.05
C ARG A 130 3.71 9.80 1.42
N LEU A 131 4.90 10.21 0.99
CA LEU A 131 5.25 11.63 0.90
C LEU A 131 4.15 12.37 0.13
N GLN A 132 3.88 13.59 0.56
CA GLN A 132 3.08 14.53 -0.19
C GLN A 132 3.76 14.73 -1.56
N LEU A 133 3.27 14.04 -2.59
CA LEU A 133 3.88 14.04 -3.94
C LEU A 133 4.09 15.46 -4.47
N THR A 134 3.27 16.40 -4.01
CA THR A 134 3.28 17.79 -4.42
C THR A 134 2.56 18.69 -3.41
N SER A 135 3.06 19.91 -3.18
CA SER A 135 2.51 20.87 -2.21
C SER A 135 1.05 21.30 -2.45
N TRP A 136 0.54 21.24 -3.69
CA TRP A 136 -0.83 21.63 -4.04
C TRP A 136 -1.92 20.65 -3.58
N LEU A 137 -1.56 19.41 -3.22
CA LEU A 137 -2.49 18.42 -2.68
C LEU A 137 -2.16 18.15 -1.21
N ALA A 138 -2.36 19.17 -0.37
CA ALA A 138 -2.17 19.10 1.08
C ALA A 138 -3.24 18.21 1.73
N MET A 139 -2.95 16.91 1.80
CA MET A 139 -3.78 15.95 2.50
C MET A 139 -3.64 16.14 4.03
N PRO A 140 -4.70 15.91 4.83
CA PRO A 140 -4.72 16.14 6.28
C PRO A 140 -3.92 15.07 7.04
N HIS A 141 -3.20 15.47 8.10
CA HIS A 141 -2.47 14.56 8.99
C HIS A 141 -3.30 13.31 9.34
N LEU A 142 -2.67 12.14 9.26
CA LEU A 142 -3.35 10.86 9.51
C LEU A 142 -3.06 10.38 10.93
N ASP A 143 -4.01 10.63 11.83
CA ASP A 143 -4.12 9.91 13.10
C ASP A 143 -4.91 8.61 12.87
N VAL A 144 -4.24 7.47 13.06
CA VAL A 144 -4.79 6.13 12.82
C VAL A 144 -5.96 5.81 13.73
N HIS A 145 -5.95 6.31 14.96
CA HIS A 145 -6.96 5.98 15.96
C HIS A 145 -8.19 6.91 15.92
N SER A 146 -8.14 7.98 15.11
CA SER A 146 -9.29 8.85 14.88
C SER A 146 -10.47 8.13 14.21
N ALA A 147 -11.70 8.59 14.49
CA ALA A 147 -12.91 7.99 13.93
C ALA A 147 -12.94 8.00 12.38
N SER A 148 -12.44 9.08 11.76
CA SER A 148 -12.33 9.21 10.30
C SER A 148 -11.36 8.19 9.69
N THR A 149 -10.23 7.91 10.35
CA THR A 149 -9.25 6.94 9.85
C THR A 149 -9.69 5.52 10.09
N ARG A 150 -10.38 5.23 11.20
CA ARG A 150 -11.01 3.92 11.41
C ARG A 150 -12.00 3.56 10.29
N MET A 151 -12.67 4.56 9.70
CA MET A 151 -13.51 4.33 8.51
C MET A 151 -12.69 3.90 7.28
N LEU A 152 -11.47 4.40 7.10
CA LEU A 152 -10.56 4.00 6.01
C LEU A 152 -10.16 2.53 6.10
N TYR A 153 -9.99 2.02 7.33
CA TYR A 153 -9.71 0.60 7.59
C TYR A 153 -10.98 -0.26 7.67
N SER A 154 -12.17 0.31 7.46
CA SER A 154 -13.41 -0.46 7.48
C SER A 154 -13.67 -1.19 6.15
N ARG A 155 -14.47 -2.26 6.22
CA ARG A 155 -14.96 -2.98 5.03
C ARG A 155 -16.02 -2.20 4.23
N TRP A 156 -16.50 -1.07 4.76
CA TRP A 156 -17.60 -0.32 4.15
C TRP A 156 -17.21 0.40 2.87
N LEU A 157 -16.08 1.12 2.85
CA LEU A 157 -15.65 1.89 1.68
C LEU A 157 -15.43 1.01 0.42
N PRO A 158 -14.75 -0.14 0.50
CA PRO A 158 -14.59 -1.05 -0.64
C PRO A 158 -15.93 -1.61 -1.13
N PHE A 159 -16.81 -1.95 -0.19
CA PHE A 159 -18.14 -2.46 -0.52
C PHE A 159 -19.00 -1.38 -1.20
N MET A 160 -18.94 -0.15 -0.72
CA MET A 160 -19.61 0.99 -1.37
C MET A 160 -19.06 1.26 -2.76
N ALA A 161 -17.73 1.22 -2.94
CA ALA A 161 -17.12 1.35 -4.26
C ALA A 161 -17.59 0.25 -5.22
N LEU A 162 -17.67 -1.00 -4.75
CA LEU A 162 -18.18 -2.13 -5.53
C LEU A 162 -19.66 -1.96 -5.91
N LEU A 163 -20.51 -1.56 -4.96
CA LEU A 163 -21.94 -1.30 -5.23
C LEU A 163 -22.13 -0.16 -6.23
N LEU A 164 -21.36 0.92 -6.11
CA LEU A 164 -21.39 2.03 -7.05
C LEU A 164 -20.92 1.61 -8.45
N MET A 165 -19.89 0.76 -8.54
CA MET A 165 -19.46 0.20 -9.82
C MET A 165 -20.54 -0.70 -10.44
N LEU A 166 -21.20 -1.53 -9.64
CA LEU A 166 -22.34 -2.33 -10.07
C LEU A 166 -23.50 -1.47 -10.56
N LEU A 167 -23.82 -0.40 -9.82
CA LEU A 167 -24.84 0.57 -10.20
C LEU A 167 -24.48 1.25 -11.53
N ALA A 168 -23.21 1.62 -11.73
CA ALA A 168 -22.74 2.22 -12.98
C ALA A 168 -22.97 1.28 -14.18
N VAL A 169 -22.62 0.00 -14.06
CA VAL A 169 -22.87 -1.02 -15.09
C VAL A 169 -24.37 -1.24 -15.31
N TRP A 170 -25.16 -1.30 -14.25
CA TRP A 170 -26.61 -1.44 -14.38
C TRP A 170 -27.23 -0.23 -15.12
N MET A 171 -26.76 0.98 -14.81
CA MET A 171 -27.22 2.20 -15.48
C MET A 171 -26.80 2.27 -16.95
N THR A 172 -25.60 1.82 -17.33
CA THR A 172 -25.20 1.77 -18.75
C THR A 172 -26.09 0.83 -19.55
N LEU A 173 -26.49 -0.31 -18.95
CA LEU A 173 -27.36 -1.30 -19.60
C LEU A 173 -28.83 -0.86 -19.70
N ARG A 174 -29.32 -0.07 -18.74
CA ARG A 174 -30.74 0.33 -18.66
C ARG A 174 -31.04 1.69 -19.26
N THR A 175 -30.09 2.62 -19.26
CA THR A 175 -30.35 4.01 -19.63
C THR A 175 -29.84 4.35 -21.03
N ARG A 176 -30.58 5.22 -21.74
CA ARG A 176 -30.11 5.80 -23.01
C ARG A 176 -29.10 6.95 -22.82
N PHE A 177 -28.87 7.37 -21.57
CA PHE A 177 -28.02 8.49 -21.19
C PHE A 177 -26.77 7.99 -20.46
N LEU A 178 -25.82 7.48 -21.24
CA LEU A 178 -24.55 6.93 -20.73
C LEU A 178 -23.79 7.89 -19.82
N VAL A 179 -23.90 9.20 -20.03
CA VAL A 179 -23.27 10.21 -19.17
C VAL A 179 -23.73 10.11 -17.72
N LEU A 180 -24.99 9.73 -17.47
CA LEU A 180 -25.52 9.60 -16.11
C LEU A 180 -24.88 8.42 -15.36
N SER A 181 -24.52 7.35 -16.08
CA SER A 181 -23.80 6.20 -15.51
C SER A 181 -22.38 6.54 -15.06
N ALA A 182 -21.80 7.65 -15.57
CA ALA A 182 -20.45 8.08 -15.20
C ALA A 182 -20.39 8.59 -13.76
N LEU A 183 -21.50 9.09 -13.20
CA LEU A 183 -21.54 9.59 -11.82
C LEU A 183 -21.21 8.49 -10.79
N PRO A 184 -21.94 7.36 -10.72
CA PRO A 184 -21.59 6.28 -9.80
C PRO A 184 -20.23 5.65 -10.13
N PHE A 185 -19.83 5.61 -11.40
CA PHE A 185 -18.50 5.16 -11.80
C PHE A 185 -17.38 6.04 -11.21
N PHE A 186 -17.44 7.36 -11.38
CA PHE A 186 -16.45 8.28 -10.84
C PHE A 186 -16.46 8.30 -9.32
N ALA A 187 -17.62 8.15 -8.68
CA ALA A 187 -17.71 8.01 -7.23
C ALA A 187 -16.98 6.74 -6.74
N ALA A 188 -17.19 5.60 -7.41
CA ALA A 188 -16.49 4.34 -7.10
C ALA A 188 -14.97 4.48 -7.23
N VAL A 189 -14.51 5.05 -8.35
CA VAL A 189 -13.08 5.30 -8.61
C VAL A 189 -12.49 6.27 -7.58
N GLY A 190 -13.22 7.33 -7.25
CA GLY A 190 -12.81 8.32 -6.25
C GLY A 190 -12.59 7.71 -4.87
N ILE A 191 -13.45 6.79 -4.44
CA ILE A 191 -13.29 6.06 -3.17
C ILE A 191 -11.99 5.25 -3.18
N VAL A 192 -11.73 4.47 -4.25
CA VAL A 192 -10.52 3.64 -4.34
C VAL A 192 -9.24 4.49 -4.38
N ILE A 193 -9.24 5.59 -5.14
CA ILE A 193 -8.13 6.54 -5.17
C ILE A 193 -7.90 7.14 -3.78
N TYR A 194 -8.97 7.58 -3.11
CA TYR A 194 -8.87 8.15 -1.77
C TYR A 194 -8.27 7.17 -0.77
N MET A 195 -8.71 5.91 -0.78
CA MET A 195 -8.12 4.86 0.06
C MET A 195 -6.64 4.64 -0.25
N ALA A 196 -6.28 4.49 -1.53
CA ALA A 196 -4.90 4.30 -1.94
C ALA A 196 -3.99 5.50 -1.58
N LEU A 197 -4.51 6.73 -1.60
CA LEU A 197 -3.75 7.91 -1.20
C LEU A 197 -3.56 8.02 0.32
N MET A 198 -4.56 7.58 1.10
CA MET A 198 -4.53 7.74 2.55
C MET A 198 -3.83 6.60 3.27
N ILE A 199 -4.02 5.35 2.82
CA ILE A 199 -3.52 4.14 3.50
C ILE A 199 -2.71 3.21 2.58
N ASP A 200 -2.45 3.61 1.33
CA ASP A 200 -1.57 2.92 0.37
C ASP A 200 -1.90 1.43 0.23
N TRP A 201 -0.91 0.53 0.33
CA TRP A 201 -1.15 -0.92 0.23
C TRP A 201 -2.05 -1.48 1.34
N ASP A 202 -2.21 -0.78 2.46
CA ASP A 202 -3.15 -1.20 3.49
C ASP A 202 -4.60 -1.01 3.02
N ALA A 203 -4.86 -0.30 1.91
CA ALA A 203 -6.17 -0.30 1.25
C ALA A 203 -6.61 -1.68 0.75
N LEU A 204 -5.74 -2.70 0.86
CA LEU A 204 -6.02 -4.09 0.52
C LEU A 204 -5.81 -5.01 1.72
N TRP A 205 -5.87 -4.47 2.95
CA TRP A 205 -5.53 -5.22 4.15
C TRP A 205 -6.38 -6.49 4.30
N TRP A 206 -7.66 -6.46 3.92
CA TRP A 206 -8.59 -7.59 4.03
C TRP A 206 -8.31 -8.73 3.04
N CYS A 207 -7.43 -8.54 2.06
CA CYS A 207 -6.96 -9.59 1.17
C CYS A 207 -5.44 -9.81 1.27
N ASN A 208 -4.77 -9.19 2.24
CA ASN A 208 -3.37 -9.40 2.50
C ASN A 208 -3.18 -10.64 3.41
N PRO A 209 -2.55 -11.73 2.92
CA PRO A 209 -2.35 -12.94 3.72
C PRO A 209 -1.51 -12.69 4.98
N ASP A 210 -0.65 -11.68 5.01
CA ASP A 210 0.16 -11.34 6.19
C ASP A 210 -0.64 -10.74 7.34
N TYR A 211 -1.82 -10.19 7.05
CA TYR A 211 -2.70 -9.54 8.02
C TYR A 211 -3.87 -10.42 8.43
N VAL A 212 -4.54 -11.05 7.46
CA VAL A 212 -5.77 -11.82 7.72
C VAL A 212 -5.59 -13.34 7.65
N GLY A 213 -4.42 -13.82 7.26
CA GLY A 213 -4.15 -15.22 6.98
C GLY A 213 -4.63 -15.67 5.60
N ILE A 214 -4.17 -16.85 5.16
CA ILE A 214 -4.37 -17.35 3.80
C ILE A 214 -5.86 -17.56 3.48
N GLU A 215 -6.61 -18.19 4.39
CA GLU A 215 -8.03 -18.50 4.18
C GLU A 215 -8.87 -17.23 3.93
N ASN A 216 -8.73 -16.24 4.82
CA ASN A 216 -9.43 -14.99 4.69
C ASN A 216 -8.95 -14.18 3.47
N ALA A 217 -7.67 -14.27 3.11
CA ALA A 217 -7.15 -13.59 1.93
C ALA A 217 -7.74 -14.14 0.63
N ILE A 218 -7.94 -15.46 0.52
CA ILE A 218 -8.59 -16.12 -0.62
C ILE A 218 -10.05 -15.67 -0.77
N VAL A 219 -10.77 -15.50 0.33
CA VAL A 219 -12.14 -14.95 0.27
C VAL A 219 -12.10 -13.45 -0.02
N GLY A 220 -11.16 -12.73 0.57
CA GLY A 220 -11.01 -11.27 0.49
C GLY A 220 -10.62 -10.75 -0.89
N ILE A 221 -10.01 -11.57 -1.77
CA ILE A 221 -9.72 -11.16 -3.15
C ILE A 221 -10.98 -11.16 -4.05
N ILE A 222 -12.05 -11.88 -3.68
CA ILE A 222 -13.26 -12.00 -4.52
C ILE A 222 -13.88 -10.62 -4.84
N PRO A 223 -14.10 -9.71 -3.87
CA PRO A 223 -14.59 -8.35 -4.16
C PRO A 223 -13.67 -7.56 -5.09
N VAL A 224 -12.35 -7.74 -4.99
CA VAL A 224 -11.36 -7.04 -5.83
C VAL A 224 -11.44 -7.54 -7.27
N ALA A 225 -11.52 -8.86 -7.46
CA ALA A 225 -11.71 -9.48 -8.76
C ALA A 225 -13.07 -9.08 -9.39
N LEU A 226 -14.13 -9.03 -8.58
CA LEU A 226 -15.44 -8.58 -9.03
C LEU A 226 -15.44 -7.11 -9.45
N PHE A 227 -14.75 -6.23 -8.69
CA PHE A 227 -14.58 -4.83 -9.07
C PHE A 227 -13.85 -4.70 -10.41
N MET A 228 -12.78 -5.47 -10.61
CA MET A 228 -12.05 -5.53 -11.88
C MET A 228 -12.94 -5.99 -13.04
N ALA A 229 -13.72 -7.06 -12.84
CA ALA A 229 -14.66 -7.55 -13.84
C ALA A 229 -15.76 -6.52 -14.17
N LEU A 230 -16.30 -5.84 -13.15
CA LEU A 230 -17.27 -4.76 -13.35
C LEU A 230 -16.67 -3.56 -14.06
N ALA A 231 -15.41 -3.19 -13.77
CA ALA A 231 -14.70 -2.13 -14.49
C ALA A 231 -14.50 -2.47 -15.97
N LEU A 232 -14.15 -3.73 -16.28
CA LEU A 232 -14.09 -4.23 -17.65
C LEU A 232 -15.47 -4.18 -18.32
N MET A 233 -16.51 -4.66 -17.66
CA MET A 233 -17.88 -4.62 -18.19
C MET A 233 -18.34 -3.18 -18.43
N TYR A 234 -18.04 -2.25 -17.52
CA TYR A 234 -18.34 -0.84 -17.70
C TYR A 234 -17.62 -0.26 -18.92
N LEU A 235 -16.32 -0.52 -19.07
CA LEU A 235 -15.54 -0.12 -20.23
C LEU A 235 -16.13 -0.65 -21.55
N LEU A 236 -16.50 -1.94 -21.58
CA LEU A 236 -17.13 -2.56 -22.74
C LEU A 236 -18.52 -1.96 -23.03
N CYS A 237 -19.33 -1.72 -22.01
CA CYS A 237 -20.66 -1.12 -22.18
C CYS A 237 -20.54 0.32 -22.70
N VAL A 238 -19.65 1.13 -22.13
CA VAL A 238 -19.44 2.50 -22.57
C VAL A 238 -18.95 2.52 -24.01
N THR A 239 -17.99 1.68 -24.38
CA THR A 239 -17.47 1.67 -25.76
C THR A 239 -18.47 1.14 -26.79
N THR A 240 -19.36 0.21 -26.42
CA THR A 240 -20.36 -0.39 -27.33
C THR A 240 -21.63 0.45 -27.48
N PHE A 241 -22.17 1.03 -26.40
CA PHE A 241 -23.48 1.69 -26.43
C PHE A 241 -23.44 3.20 -26.73
N ILE A 242 -22.26 3.80 -26.92
CA ILE A 242 -22.16 5.22 -27.28
C ILE A 242 -22.89 5.50 -28.60
N LYS A 243 -23.78 6.52 -28.57
CA LYS A 243 -24.63 6.95 -29.71
C LYS A 243 -23.91 7.16 -31.05
N ALA A 244 -22.63 7.52 -31.02
CA ALA A 244 -21.79 7.64 -32.20
C ALA A 244 -20.38 7.15 -31.83
N PRO A 245 -19.83 6.13 -32.53
CA PRO A 245 -18.63 5.44 -32.08
C PRO A 245 -17.46 6.42 -31.93
N LEU A 246 -16.92 6.47 -30.72
CA LEU A 246 -15.65 7.14 -30.47
C LEU A 246 -14.58 6.52 -31.37
N LEU A 247 -13.63 7.32 -31.83
CA LEU A 247 -12.39 6.77 -32.34
C LEU A 247 -11.62 6.21 -31.14
N ILE A 248 -11.57 4.88 -31.06
CA ILE A 248 -10.91 4.16 -29.97
C ILE A 248 -9.40 4.02 -30.23
N TRP A 249 -8.96 3.92 -31.49
CA TRP A 249 -7.53 3.76 -31.79
C TRP A 249 -6.63 4.88 -31.24
N PRO A 250 -7.01 6.18 -31.24
CA PRO A 250 -6.17 7.23 -30.65
C PRO A 250 -6.05 7.08 -29.14
N LEU A 251 -7.10 6.60 -28.47
CA LEU A 251 -7.08 6.30 -27.04
C LEU A 251 -6.08 5.19 -26.72
N VAL A 252 -6.12 4.10 -27.50
CA VAL A 252 -5.20 2.96 -27.34
C VAL A 252 -3.75 3.38 -27.58
N ILE A 253 -3.48 4.14 -28.65
CA ILE A 253 -2.13 4.64 -28.94
C ILE A 253 -1.65 5.57 -27.83
N GLY A 254 -2.49 6.53 -27.41
CA GLY A 254 -2.17 7.44 -26.32
C GLY A 254 -1.80 6.70 -25.04
N TYR A 255 -2.57 5.66 -24.69
CA TYR A 255 -2.32 4.82 -23.52
C TYR A 255 -1.03 3.99 -23.63
N ILE A 256 -0.76 3.36 -24.78
CA ILE A 256 0.47 2.58 -24.98
C ILE A 256 1.71 3.48 -24.91
N LEU A 257 1.63 4.67 -25.52
CA LEU A 257 2.75 5.61 -25.57
C LEU A 257 2.96 6.40 -24.27
N GLN A 258 2.02 6.35 -23.32
CA GLN A 258 2.06 7.21 -22.13
C GLN A 258 3.35 7.02 -21.31
N TRP A 259 3.80 5.79 -21.09
CA TRP A 259 4.98 5.53 -20.26
C TRP A 259 6.29 5.95 -20.97
N PRO A 260 6.55 5.56 -22.24
CA PRO A 260 7.67 6.10 -22.99
C PRO A 260 7.64 7.64 -23.08
N ALA A 261 6.47 8.24 -23.34
CA ALA A 261 6.33 9.68 -23.44
C ALA A 261 6.61 10.37 -22.09
N MET A 262 6.14 9.81 -20.98
CA MET A 262 6.42 10.32 -19.63
C MET A 262 7.90 10.28 -19.30
N LEU A 263 8.60 9.20 -19.66
CA LEU A 263 10.05 9.09 -19.46
C LEU A 263 10.81 10.14 -20.27
N VAL A 264 10.47 10.30 -21.55
CA VAL A 264 11.04 11.31 -22.44
C VAL A 264 10.76 12.71 -21.90
N SER A 265 9.51 13.00 -21.51
CA SER A 265 9.10 14.30 -20.97
C SER A 265 9.82 14.60 -19.65
N ALA A 266 9.93 13.63 -18.74
CA ALA A 266 10.69 13.81 -17.50
C ALA A 266 12.16 14.11 -17.77
N HIS A 267 12.78 13.43 -18.75
CA HIS A 267 14.18 13.65 -19.12
C HIS A 267 14.43 15.05 -19.70
N PHE A 268 13.56 15.52 -20.60
CA PHE A 268 13.80 16.80 -21.30
C PHE A 268 13.18 18.02 -20.62
N THR A 269 12.07 17.86 -19.91
CA THR A 269 11.31 18.99 -19.32
C THR A 269 11.29 18.97 -17.79
N GLY A 270 11.86 17.93 -17.17
CA GLY A 270 11.78 17.71 -15.72
C GLY A 270 10.36 17.41 -15.23
N SER A 271 9.41 17.17 -16.13
CA SER A 271 7.99 17.04 -15.81
C SER A 271 7.32 15.96 -16.65
N ILE A 272 6.44 15.17 -16.05
CA ILE A 272 5.61 14.16 -16.73
C ILE A 272 4.34 14.75 -17.35
N TRP A 273 3.95 15.96 -16.95
CA TRP A 273 2.68 16.58 -17.32
C TRP A 273 2.52 16.83 -18.82
N PRO A 274 3.54 17.32 -19.56
CA PRO A 274 3.43 17.50 -21.01
C PRO A 274 3.09 16.19 -21.74
N ALA A 275 3.70 15.07 -21.34
CA ALA A 275 3.39 13.76 -21.91
C ALA A 275 1.94 13.34 -21.66
N LEU A 276 1.43 13.49 -20.43
CA LEU A 276 0.05 13.16 -20.09
C LEU A 276 -0.94 14.03 -20.89
N LEU A 277 -0.65 15.32 -21.02
CA LEU A 277 -1.47 16.25 -21.79
C LEU A 277 -1.52 15.87 -23.27
N VAL A 278 -0.40 15.44 -23.86
CA VAL A 278 -0.36 15.00 -25.26
C VAL A 278 -1.09 13.66 -25.43
N CYS A 279 -0.75 12.64 -24.62
CA CYS A 279 -1.28 11.29 -24.72
C CYS A 279 -2.80 11.21 -24.50
N TYR A 280 -3.35 12.06 -23.61
CA TYR A 280 -4.80 12.07 -23.34
C TYR A 280 -5.54 13.24 -24.01
N GLY A 281 -4.88 14.39 -24.19
CA GLY A 281 -5.50 15.57 -24.79
C GLY A 281 -5.75 15.41 -26.29
N ILE A 282 -4.86 14.74 -27.03
CA ILE A 282 -5.06 14.49 -28.47
C ILE A 282 -6.31 13.62 -28.73
N PRO A 283 -6.51 12.46 -28.07
CA PRO A 283 -7.74 11.68 -28.22
C PRO A 283 -9.00 12.47 -27.86
N VAL A 284 -8.95 13.27 -26.79
CA VAL A 284 -10.06 14.14 -26.37
C VAL A 284 -10.38 15.20 -27.43
N LEU A 285 -9.36 15.82 -28.03
CA LEU A 285 -9.53 16.79 -29.10
C LEU A 285 -10.13 16.16 -30.36
N ILE A 286 -9.61 14.99 -30.79
CA ILE A 286 -10.08 14.28 -31.98
C ILE A 286 -11.57 13.94 -31.85
N ASN A 287 -11.97 13.33 -30.73
CA ASN A 287 -13.37 12.96 -30.50
C ASN A 287 -14.24 14.18 -30.20
N GLY A 288 -13.69 15.23 -29.58
CA GLY A 288 -14.36 16.50 -29.35
C GLY A 288 -14.69 17.25 -30.65
N LEU A 289 -13.80 17.23 -31.64
CA LEU A 289 -14.08 17.83 -32.95
C LEU A 289 -15.19 17.08 -33.72
N ARG A 290 -15.27 15.75 -33.55
CA ARG A 290 -16.28 14.91 -34.23
C ARG A 290 -17.65 14.96 -33.58
N LEU A 291 -17.69 14.92 -32.25
CA LEU A 291 -18.92 14.70 -31.47
C LEU A 291 -19.19 15.83 -30.47
N ARG A 292 -18.49 16.96 -30.59
CA ARG A 292 -18.59 18.15 -29.73
C ARG A 292 -18.38 17.78 -28.25
N LEU A 293 -19.09 18.46 -27.35
CA LEU A 293 -19.01 18.24 -25.90
C LEU A 293 -19.28 16.78 -25.50
N TYR A 294 -20.20 16.11 -26.19
CA TYR A 294 -20.48 14.69 -25.92
C TYR A 294 -19.27 13.80 -26.22
N GLY A 295 -18.54 14.09 -27.30
CA GLY A 295 -17.26 13.43 -27.62
C GLY A 295 -16.22 13.62 -26.54
N VAL A 296 -16.05 14.86 -26.06
CA VAL A 296 -15.12 15.18 -24.97
C VAL A 296 -15.44 14.39 -23.71
N VAL A 297 -16.69 14.47 -23.24
CA VAL A 297 -17.13 13.82 -21.99
C VAL A 297 -16.97 12.31 -22.09
N MET A 298 -17.47 11.69 -23.16
CA MET A 298 -17.38 10.23 -23.30
C MET A 298 -15.94 9.76 -23.46
N THR A 299 -15.08 10.53 -24.12
CA THR A 299 -13.64 10.19 -24.22
C THR A 299 -12.96 10.20 -22.85
N LEU A 300 -13.26 11.21 -22.01
CA LEU A 300 -12.74 11.26 -20.64
C LEU A 300 -13.25 10.09 -19.79
N VAL A 301 -14.54 9.76 -19.87
CA VAL A 301 -15.11 8.59 -19.19
C VAL A 301 -14.40 7.31 -19.63
N THR A 302 -14.21 7.12 -20.94
CA THR A 302 -13.50 5.94 -21.47
C THR A 302 -12.04 5.90 -21.02
N LEU A 303 -11.33 7.03 -21.00
CA LEU A 303 -9.95 7.08 -20.50
C LEU A 303 -9.86 6.64 -19.03
N VAL A 304 -10.74 7.17 -18.18
CA VAL A 304 -10.76 6.79 -16.76
C VAL A 304 -11.19 5.34 -16.58
N ALA A 305 -12.11 4.83 -17.40
CA ALA A 305 -12.50 3.41 -17.40
C ALA A 305 -11.34 2.48 -17.80
N ILE A 306 -10.55 2.83 -18.82
CA ILE A 306 -9.35 2.09 -19.22
C ILE A 306 -8.34 2.05 -18.06
N HIS A 307 -8.03 3.20 -17.46
CA HIS A 307 -7.10 3.28 -16.33
C HIS A 307 -7.59 2.48 -15.13
N THR A 308 -8.87 2.61 -14.79
CA THR A 308 -9.49 1.89 -13.68
C THR A 308 -9.39 0.39 -13.89
N PHE A 309 -9.68 -0.09 -15.10
CA PHE A 309 -9.55 -1.50 -15.44
C PHE A 309 -8.09 -1.99 -15.35
N VAL A 310 -7.14 -1.27 -15.95
CA VAL A 310 -5.73 -1.70 -15.93
C VAL A 310 -5.15 -1.69 -14.52
N VAL A 311 -5.46 -0.68 -13.71
CA VAL A 311 -5.04 -0.63 -12.31
C VAL A 311 -5.70 -1.77 -11.52
N ALA A 312 -7.00 -1.99 -11.67
CA ALA A 312 -7.69 -3.08 -10.99
C ALA A 312 -7.14 -4.46 -11.40
N LEU A 313 -6.80 -4.65 -12.68
CA LEU A 313 -6.14 -5.86 -13.18
C LEU A 313 -4.77 -6.05 -12.53
N ALA A 314 -3.93 -5.00 -12.52
CA ALA A 314 -2.63 -5.05 -11.87
C ALA A 314 -2.74 -5.36 -10.37
N THR A 315 -3.73 -4.78 -9.68
CA THR A 315 -4.03 -5.07 -8.27
C THR A 315 -4.44 -6.53 -8.06
N VAL A 316 -5.34 -7.06 -8.89
CA VAL A 316 -5.75 -8.48 -8.80
C VAL A 316 -4.55 -9.40 -9.00
N VAL A 317 -3.70 -9.13 -10.00
CA VAL A 317 -2.48 -9.91 -10.26
C VAL A 317 -1.54 -9.84 -9.06
N GLN A 318 -1.28 -8.64 -8.53
CA GLN A 318 -0.40 -8.44 -7.39
C GLN A 318 -0.88 -9.20 -6.14
N VAL A 319 -2.16 -9.06 -5.76
CA VAL A 319 -2.72 -9.75 -4.60
C VAL A 319 -2.73 -11.26 -4.81
N SER A 320 -3.02 -11.73 -6.04
CA SER A 320 -2.95 -13.16 -6.36
C SER A 320 -1.53 -13.71 -6.16
N LEU A 321 -0.50 -12.94 -6.54
CA LEU A 321 0.90 -13.31 -6.31
C LEU A 321 1.25 -13.35 -4.81
N TRP A 322 0.73 -12.42 -4.00
CA TRP A 322 0.90 -12.46 -2.54
C TRP A 322 0.29 -13.73 -1.93
N ILE A 323 -0.95 -14.05 -2.31
CA ILE A 323 -1.63 -15.27 -1.83
C ILE A 323 -0.87 -16.51 -2.28
N MET A 324 -0.47 -16.59 -3.55
CA MET A 324 0.35 -17.69 -4.07
C MET A 324 1.67 -17.85 -3.31
N MET A 325 2.36 -16.73 -3.01
CA MET A 325 3.60 -16.76 -2.23
C MET A 325 3.34 -17.31 -0.83
N ALA A 326 2.31 -16.83 -0.14
CA ALA A 326 1.94 -17.32 1.19
C ALA A 326 1.58 -18.82 1.18
N MET A 327 0.85 -19.28 0.16
CA MET A 327 0.53 -20.71 -0.01
C MET A 327 1.79 -21.56 -0.27
N ALA A 328 2.73 -21.06 -1.08
CA ALA A 328 3.99 -21.74 -1.35
C ALA A 328 4.86 -21.85 -0.10
N LEU A 329 4.89 -20.80 0.73
CA LEU A 329 5.60 -20.82 2.02
C LEU A 329 4.96 -21.78 3.04
N ALA A 330 3.62 -21.85 3.05
CA ALA A 330 2.89 -22.74 3.95
C ALA A 330 2.97 -24.23 3.56
N SER A 331 3.14 -24.53 2.26
CA SER A 331 3.16 -25.91 1.75
C SER A 331 4.26 -26.15 0.72
N PRO A 332 5.30 -26.94 1.07
CA PRO A 332 6.36 -27.33 0.14
C PRO A 332 5.84 -28.07 -1.11
N LEU A 333 4.71 -28.78 -1.00
CA LEU A 333 4.07 -29.46 -2.13
C LEU A 333 3.47 -28.45 -3.13
N ILE A 334 2.83 -27.39 -2.64
CA ILE A 334 2.29 -26.32 -3.49
C ILE A 334 3.45 -25.56 -4.16
N ALA A 335 4.51 -25.26 -3.41
CA ALA A 335 5.72 -24.66 -3.98
C ALA A 335 6.33 -25.53 -5.08
N PHE A 336 6.42 -26.85 -4.86
CA PHE A 336 6.90 -27.80 -5.85
C PHE A 336 6.00 -27.81 -7.10
N LEU A 337 4.69 -27.92 -6.95
CA LEU A 337 3.74 -27.92 -8.08
C LEU A 337 3.79 -26.60 -8.87
N LEU A 338 3.82 -25.46 -8.18
CA LEU A 338 3.99 -24.15 -8.83
C LEU A 338 5.30 -24.08 -9.61
N SER A 339 6.40 -24.60 -9.07
CA SER A 339 7.70 -24.64 -9.77
C SER A 339 7.70 -25.55 -11.00
N THR A 340 6.80 -26.54 -11.06
CA THR A 340 6.64 -27.39 -12.25
C THR A 340 5.78 -26.74 -13.33
N ILE A 341 4.79 -25.92 -12.95
CA ILE A 341 3.86 -25.24 -13.88
C ILE A 341 4.48 -23.96 -14.45
N ILE A 342 5.15 -23.16 -13.61
CA ILE A 342 5.77 -21.88 -14.00
C ILE A 342 7.09 -22.10 -14.77
N GLY A 343 7.46 -23.36 -14.98
CA GLY A 343 8.76 -23.76 -15.49
C GLY A 343 9.78 -23.77 -14.36
N LYS A 344 10.75 -24.68 -14.43
CA LYS A 344 11.90 -24.66 -13.52
C LYS A 344 12.43 -23.23 -13.51
N TYR A 345 12.49 -22.61 -12.33
CA TYR A 345 13.49 -21.59 -12.06
C TYR A 345 14.83 -22.29 -12.23
N GLN A 346 15.29 -22.43 -13.47
CA GLN A 346 16.68 -22.68 -13.72
C GLN A 346 17.34 -21.46 -13.12
N HIS A 347 18.02 -21.66 -11.99
CA HIS A 347 19.30 -21.01 -11.85
C HIS A 347 20.01 -21.28 -13.18
N THR A 348 19.95 -20.32 -14.11
CA THR A 348 20.97 -20.17 -15.12
C THR A 348 22.25 -19.91 -14.32
N LYS A 349 22.84 -20.98 -13.81
CA LYS A 349 24.28 -21.07 -13.79
C LYS A 349 24.63 -20.98 -15.27
N ASN A 350 24.88 -19.77 -15.75
CA ASN A 350 25.41 -19.55 -17.10
C ASN A 350 26.81 -20.16 -17.08
N GLY A 351 26.86 -21.47 -17.22
CA GLY A 351 28.07 -22.21 -17.39
C GLY A 351 28.37 -22.24 -18.88
N ARG A 352 29.53 -21.70 -19.26
CA ARG A 352 30.02 -21.81 -20.64
C ARG A 352 31.22 -22.76 -20.66
N TRP A 353 31.31 -23.53 -21.74
CA TRP A 353 32.51 -24.26 -22.06
C TRP A 353 33.57 -23.27 -22.51
N VAL A 354 34.66 -23.16 -21.75
CA VAL A 354 35.81 -22.31 -22.09
C VAL A 354 37.02 -23.20 -22.25
N LEU A 355 37.78 -23.00 -23.32
CA LEU A 355 39.04 -23.70 -23.52
C LEU A 355 40.12 -23.03 -22.64
N ARG A 356 40.57 -23.72 -21.58
CA ARG A 356 41.72 -23.28 -20.76
C ARG A 356 42.84 -24.30 -20.90
N ASN A 357 44.04 -23.84 -21.27
CA ASN A 357 45.24 -24.68 -21.43
C ASN A 357 45.00 -25.91 -22.34
N GLY A 358 44.33 -25.72 -23.47
CA GLY A 358 44.08 -26.77 -24.45
C GLY A 358 43.04 -27.83 -24.04
N LYS A 359 42.38 -27.66 -22.89
CA LYS A 359 41.29 -28.55 -22.44
C LYS A 359 39.98 -27.76 -22.35
N TRP A 360 38.89 -28.39 -22.79
CA TRP A 360 37.55 -27.87 -22.60
C TRP A 360 37.19 -28.00 -21.12
N VAL A 361 37.00 -26.87 -20.44
CA VAL A 361 36.61 -26.81 -19.04
C VAL A 361 35.28 -26.07 -18.95
N TYR A 362 34.32 -26.67 -18.26
CA TYR A 362 33.04 -26.04 -17.99
C TYR A 362 33.18 -25.08 -16.82
N VAL A 363 32.99 -23.78 -17.06
CA VAL A 363 33.14 -22.73 -16.05
C VAL A 363 31.78 -22.12 -15.78
N TYR A 364 31.38 -22.08 -14.51
CA TYR A 364 30.19 -21.35 -14.06
C TYR A 364 30.54 -19.87 -13.93
N ASP A 365 29.79 -18.97 -14.60
CA ASP A 365 29.88 -17.53 -14.35
C ASP A 365 29.31 -17.16 -12.97
#